data_AF-A0A6A2GB70-F1
#
_entry.id   AF-A0A6A2GB70-F1
#
_cell.length_a   1.000
_cell.length_b   1.000
_cell.length_c   1.000
_cell.angle_alpha   90.00
_cell.angle_beta   90.00
_cell.angle_gamma   90.00
#
_symmetry.space_group_name_H-M   'P 1'
#
loop_
_entity.id
_entity.type
_entity.pdbx_description
1 polymer ?
#
loop_
_entity_poly.entity_id
_entity_poly.type
_entity_poly.pdbx_seq_one_letter_code
_entity_poly.pdbx_strand_id
1 'polypeptide(L)'
;MHPVIEKIRKIIADRGLTQIVAAEFAGTSPSQFSKILGGEVQLSLWQLSNFATNLDMDIIDVFTYPQKYTLNGKSEEDLEAILQIKLKKDRKDQVLKLVFGDNNLEILNK
;
A
#
# COMPACT_ATOMS: atom_id res chain seq x y z
N MET A 1 12.94 11.54 -17.96
CA MET A 1 12.37 10.39 -17.23
C MET A 1 10.96 10.75 -16.77
N HIS A 2 9.95 9.90 -17.03
CA HIS A 2 8.56 10.21 -16.67
C HIS A 2 8.34 10.06 -15.15
N PRO A 3 7.62 10.97 -14.45
CA PRO A 3 7.44 10.92 -12.99
C PRO A 3 6.87 9.60 -12.45
N VAL A 4 6.08 8.89 -13.26
CA VAL A 4 5.53 7.56 -12.92
C VAL A 4 6.62 6.51 -12.62
N ILE A 5 7.82 6.66 -13.20
CA ILE A 5 8.93 5.73 -12.94
C ILE A 5 9.38 5.83 -11.48
N GLU A 6 9.44 7.05 -10.93
CA GLU A 6 9.74 7.26 -9.51
C GLU A 6 8.65 6.70 -8.61
N LYS A 7 7.38 6.78 -9.04
CA LYS A 7 6.26 6.15 -8.32
C LYS A 7 6.40 4.63 -8.30
N ILE A 8 6.71 4.01 -9.44
CA ILE A 8 6.97 2.57 -9.53
C ILE A 8 8.15 2.17 -8.64
N ARG A 9 9.27 2.90 -8.67
CA ARG A 9 10.41 2.65 -7.77
C ARG A 9 10.00 2.69 -6.30
N LYS A 10 9.19 3.67 -5.92
CA LYS A 10 8.68 3.79 -4.56
C LYS A 10 7.77 2.62 -4.18
N ILE A 11 6.84 2.21 -5.05
CA ILE A 11 5.97 1.05 -4.81
C ILE A 11 6.80 -0.23 -4.63
N ILE A 12 7.81 -0.45 -5.48
CA ILE A 12 8.73 -1.59 -5.38
C ILE A 12 9.42 -1.60 -4.02
N ALA A 13 9.95 -0.45 -3.58
CA ALA A 13 10.61 -0.32 -2.28
C ALA A 13 9.65 -0.54 -1.10
N ASP A 14 8.51 0.15 -1.10
CA ASP A 14 7.53 0.11 -0.01
C ASP A 14 6.87 -1.28 0.13
N ARG A 15 6.74 -2.04 -0.98
CA ARG A 15 6.23 -3.42 -0.98
C ARG A 15 7.33 -4.50 -0.87
N GLY A 16 8.60 -4.12 -0.74
CA GLY A 16 9.71 -5.07 -0.65
C GLY A 16 9.88 -5.98 -1.86
N LEU A 17 9.50 -5.51 -3.06
CA LEU A 17 9.56 -6.30 -4.29
C LEU A 17 10.97 -6.33 -4.85
N THR A 18 11.39 -7.49 -5.36
CA THR A 18 12.59 -7.54 -6.18
C THR A 18 12.30 -6.98 -7.57
N GLN A 19 13.34 -6.49 -8.24
CA GLN A 19 13.21 -5.99 -9.61
C GLN A 19 12.75 -7.08 -10.61
N ILE A 20 13.06 -8.35 -10.32
CA ILE A 20 12.63 -9.49 -11.13
C ILE A 20 11.11 -9.67 -11.02
N VAL A 21 10.56 -9.67 -9.80
CA VAL A 21 9.11 -9.77 -9.57
C VAL A 21 8.38 -8.56 -10.16
N ALA A 22 8.93 -7.36 -10.00
CA ALA A 22 8.35 -6.15 -10.59
C ALA A 22 8.32 -6.20 -12.13
N ALA A 23 9.35 -6.78 -12.76
CA ALA A 23 9.39 -6.98 -14.20
C ALA A 23 8.33 -7.99 -14.67
N GLU A 24 8.15 -9.09 -13.94
CA GLU A 24 7.10 -10.09 -14.18
C GLU A 24 5.71 -9.46 -14.09
N PHE A 25 5.45 -8.65 -13.07
CA PHE A 25 4.18 -7.93 -12.91
C PHE A 25 3.92 -6.96 -14.06
N ALA A 26 4.96 -6.30 -14.57
CA ALA A 26 4.86 -5.44 -15.74
C ALA A 26 4.76 -6.22 -17.07
N GLY A 27 4.85 -7.56 -17.05
CA GLY A 27 4.82 -8.40 -18.25
C GLY A 27 6.04 -8.19 -19.16
N THR A 28 7.23 -8.01 -18.59
CA THR A 28 8.46 -7.76 -19.34
C THR A 28 9.67 -8.47 -18.71
N SER A 29 10.80 -8.49 -19.41
CA SER A 29 12.01 -9.12 -18.89
C SER A 29 12.73 -8.22 -17.86
N PRO A 30 13.50 -8.78 -16.90
CA PRO A 30 14.26 -7.98 -15.94
C PRO A 30 15.24 -6.98 -16.59
N SER A 31 15.84 -7.34 -17.73
CA SER A 31 16.75 -6.46 -18.46
C SER A 31 16.03 -5.30 -19.12
N GLN A 32 14.87 -5.54 -19.74
CA GLN A 32 14.05 -4.49 -20.32
C GLN A 32 13.46 -3.59 -19.24
N PHE A 33 13.00 -4.16 -18.12
CA PHE A 33 12.50 -3.39 -16.99
C PHE A 33 13.60 -2.50 -16.38
N SER A 34 14.84 -2.98 -16.29
CA SER A 34 15.98 -2.16 -15.87
C SER A 34 16.18 -0.94 -16.75
N LYS A 35 16.10 -1.12 -18.07
CA LYS A 35 16.18 0.00 -19.04
C LYS A 35 14.99 0.95 -18.93
N ILE A 36 13.79 0.42 -18.64
CA ILE A 36 12.60 1.24 -18.38
C ILE A 36 12.81 2.11 -17.14
N LEU A 37 13.27 1.52 -16.04
CA LEU A 37 13.58 2.27 -14.81
C LEU A 37 14.71 3.29 -15.03
N GLY A 38 15.69 2.97 -15.88
CA GLY A 38 16.76 3.89 -16.29
C GLY A 38 16.33 4.99 -17.27
N GLY A 39 15.11 4.91 -17.83
CA GLY A 39 14.60 5.86 -18.81
C GLY A 39 15.13 5.69 -20.23
N GLU A 40 15.86 4.60 -20.50
CA GLU A 40 16.35 4.23 -21.85
C GLU A 40 15.24 3.65 -22.73
N VAL A 41 14.26 2.98 -22.11
CA VAL A 41 13.11 2.38 -22.78
C VAL A 41 11.84 2.98 -22.21
N GLN A 42 10.88 3.31 -23.07
CA GLN A 42 9.61 3.85 -22.64
C GLN A 42 8.73 2.75 -22.03
N LEU A 43 8.18 3.02 -20.84
CA LEU A 43 7.12 2.19 -20.26
C LEU A 43 5.85 2.36 -21.09
N SER A 44 5.30 1.25 -21.59
CA SER A 44 4.01 1.28 -22.29
C SER A 44 2.83 1.30 -21.30
N LEU A 45 1.67 1.76 -21.77
CA LEU A 45 0.44 1.75 -20.98
C LEU A 45 0.03 0.32 -20.56
N TRP A 46 0.22 -0.66 -21.43
CA TRP A 46 -0.06 -2.07 -21.13
C TRP A 46 0.83 -2.62 -20.01
N GLN A 47 2.13 -2.30 -20.04
CA GLN A 47 3.05 -2.71 -18.97
C GLN A 47 2.72 -2.05 -17.64
N LEU A 48 2.35 -0.76 -17.66
CA LEU A 48 1.89 -0.06 -16.47
C LEU A 48 0.58 -0.65 -15.92
N SER A 49 -0.37 -0.98 -16.79
CA SER A 49 -1.63 -1.62 -16.41
C SER A 49 -1.39 -3.00 -15.80
N ASN A 50 -0.56 -3.83 -16.43
CA ASN A 50 -0.20 -5.14 -15.89
C ASN A 50 0.45 -5.01 -14.51
N PHE A 51 1.38 -4.06 -14.36
CA PHE A 51 2.04 -3.81 -13.08
C PHE A 51 1.02 -3.44 -11.98
N ALA A 52 0.06 -2.56 -12.29
CA ALA A 52 -0.99 -2.17 -11.35
C ALA A 52 -1.92 -3.34 -11.00
N THR A 53 -2.41 -4.06 -12.00
CA THR A 53 -3.34 -5.19 -11.82
C THR A 53 -2.72 -6.31 -11.00
N ASN A 54 -1.46 -6.69 -11.25
CA ASN A 54 -0.77 -7.72 -10.46
C ASN A 54 -0.46 -7.29 -9.01
N LEU A 55 -0.66 -6.01 -8.69
CA LEU A 55 -0.52 -5.46 -7.34
C LEU A 55 -1.88 -5.21 -6.65
N ASP A 56 -2.98 -5.60 -7.29
CA ASP A 56 -4.35 -5.28 -6.88
C ASP A 56 -4.53 -3.76 -6.67
N MET A 57 -3.96 -2.97 -7.58
CA MET A 57 -4.04 -1.50 -7.57
C MET A 57 -4.76 -0.98 -8.81
N ASP A 58 -5.51 0.10 -8.66
CA ASP A 58 -5.97 0.88 -9.79
C ASP A 58 -4.77 1.57 -10.48
N ILE A 59 -4.78 1.62 -11.80
CA ILE A 59 -3.68 2.25 -12.57
C ILE A 59 -3.47 3.72 -12.18
N ILE A 60 -4.54 4.44 -11.83
CA ILE A 60 -4.48 5.84 -11.39
C ILE A 60 -3.72 5.99 -10.07
N ASP A 61 -3.83 5.00 -9.18
CA ASP A 61 -3.13 5.00 -7.89
C ASP A 61 -1.61 4.85 -8.06
N VAL A 62 -1.15 4.26 -9.17
CA VAL A 62 0.29 4.23 -9.49
C VAL A 62 0.80 5.64 -9.80
N PHE A 63 0.00 6.50 -10.42
CA PHE A 63 0.39 7.88 -10.70
C PHE A 63 0.38 8.75 -9.44
N THR A 64 -0.55 8.51 -8.52
CA THR A 64 -0.72 9.31 -7.31
C THR A 64 0.02 8.76 -6.08
N TYR A 65 0.61 7.58 -6.17
CA TYR A 65 1.32 6.93 -5.07
C TYR A 65 2.30 7.86 -4.34
N PRO A 66 2.39 7.86 -2.99
CA PRO A 66 1.73 6.94 -2.05
C PRO A 66 0.27 7.27 -1.73
N GLN A 67 -0.27 8.37 -2.25
CA GLN A 67 -1.66 8.73 -2.03
C GLN A 67 -2.57 7.95 -2.97
N LYS A 68 -3.66 7.42 -2.43
CA LYS A 68 -4.76 6.90 -3.25
C LYS A 68 -5.48 8.06 -3.94
N TYR A 69 -5.80 7.91 -5.21
CA TYR A 69 -6.54 8.94 -5.92
C TYR A 69 -7.98 9.01 -5.39
N THR A 70 -8.42 10.22 -5.05
CA THR A 70 -9.82 10.50 -4.74
C THR A 70 -10.30 11.67 -5.58
N LEU A 71 -11.54 11.59 -6.08
CA LEU A 71 -12.12 12.61 -6.96
C LEU A 71 -12.15 14.01 -6.33
N ASN A 72 -12.13 14.11 -5.00
CA ASN A 72 -12.22 15.35 -4.26
C ASN A 72 -10.91 15.76 -3.57
N GLY A 73 -9.79 15.05 -3.81
CA GLY A 73 -8.50 15.34 -3.19
C GLY A 73 -8.45 15.19 -1.66
N LYS A 74 -9.54 14.74 -1.04
CA LYS A 74 -9.57 14.32 0.35
C LYS A 74 -8.90 12.96 0.41
N SER A 75 -7.72 12.88 1.03
CA SER A 75 -7.24 11.60 1.58
C SER A 75 -8.37 11.03 2.44
N GLU A 76 -8.61 9.72 2.35
CA GLU A 76 -9.59 9.03 3.22
C GLU A 76 -9.49 9.64 4.62
N GLU A 77 -10.59 10.29 5.06
CA GLU A 77 -10.71 10.78 6.43
C GLU A 77 -10.34 9.60 7.33
N ASP A 78 -9.44 9.81 8.30
CA ASP A 78 -8.94 8.76 9.20
C ASP A 78 -10.12 7.86 9.59
N LEU A 79 -10.11 6.61 9.10
CA LEU A 79 -11.20 5.67 9.29
C LEU A 79 -11.24 5.29 10.77
N GLU A 80 -11.93 6.09 11.58
CA GLU A 80 -12.14 5.82 12.99
C GLU A 80 -13.17 4.69 13.14
N ALA A 81 -12.71 3.52 13.57
CA ALA A 81 -13.59 2.41 13.94
C ALA A 81 -13.85 2.44 15.46
N ILE A 82 -15.07 2.78 15.86
CA ILE A 82 -15.48 2.76 17.28
C ILE A 82 -16.08 1.40 17.62
N LEU A 83 -15.43 0.65 18.52
CA LEU A 83 -15.96 -0.59 19.09
C LEU A 83 -16.53 -0.36 20.50
N GLN A 84 -17.86 -0.35 20.64
CA GLN A 84 -18.54 -0.19 21.93
C GLN A 84 -19.18 -1.51 22.40
N ILE A 85 -18.79 -1.99 23.57
CA ILE A 85 -19.34 -3.22 24.17
C ILE A 85 -19.88 -2.91 25.57
N LYS A 86 -21.13 -3.32 25.85
CA LYS A 86 -21.73 -3.19 27.19
C LYS A 86 -21.55 -4.47 27.99
N LEU A 87 -20.74 -4.38 29.05
CA LEU A 87 -20.41 -5.51 29.92
C LEU A 87 -20.90 -5.27 31.35
N LYS A 88 -21.20 -6.37 32.06
CA LYS A 88 -21.38 -6.34 33.51
C LYS A 88 -20.00 -6.14 34.19
N LYS A 89 -20.00 -5.53 35.38
CA LYS A 89 -18.77 -5.09 36.08
C LYS A 89 -17.76 -6.23 36.27
N ASP A 90 -18.23 -7.44 36.54
CA ASP A 90 -17.46 -8.66 36.73
C ASP A 90 -16.77 -9.19 35.46
N ARG A 91 -17.34 -8.93 34.28
CA ARG A 91 -16.82 -9.42 33.00
C ARG A 91 -15.93 -8.43 32.26
N LYS A 92 -15.95 -7.16 32.67
CA LYS A 92 -15.17 -6.09 32.05
C LYS A 92 -13.68 -6.40 32.05
N ASP A 93 -13.13 -6.77 33.20
CA ASP A 93 -11.69 -6.95 33.37
C ASP A 93 -11.17 -8.18 32.60
N GLN A 94 -11.98 -9.23 32.52
CA GLN A 94 -11.66 -10.43 31.74
C GLN A 94 -11.62 -10.14 30.24
N VAL A 95 -12.59 -9.38 29.73
CA VAL A 95 -12.64 -9.02 28.30
C VAL A 95 -11.51 -8.07 27.95
N LEU A 96 -11.20 -7.08 28.81
CA LEU A 96 -10.06 -6.19 28.58
C LEU A 96 -8.74 -6.96 28.54
N LYS A 97 -8.54 -7.90 29.46
CA LYS A 97 -7.34 -8.76 29.45
C LYS A 97 -7.26 -9.66 28.20
N LEU A 98 -8.40 -10.13 27.68
CA LEU A 98 -8.45 -10.95 26.47
C LEU A 98 -8.14 -10.13 25.21
N VAL A 99 -8.63 -8.89 25.14
CA VAL A 99 -8.44 -8.01 23.97
C VAL A 99 -7.03 -7.39 23.94
N PHE A 100 -6.49 -7.00 25.09
CA PHE A 100 -5.23 -6.25 25.18
C PHE A 100 -4.05 -7.06 25.75
N GLY A 101 -4.27 -8.31 26.18
CA GLY A 101 -3.25 -9.16 26.78
C GLY A 101 -2.66 -8.58 28.07
N ASP A 102 -1.38 -8.85 28.32
CA ASP A 102 -0.64 -8.26 29.46
C ASP A 102 0.01 -6.89 29.12
N ASN A 103 -0.11 -6.41 27.87
CA ASN A 103 0.52 -5.17 27.37
C ASN A 103 -0.33 -3.90 27.62
N ASN A 104 -1.07 -3.86 28.73
CA ASN A 104 -2.11 -2.86 29.03
C ASN A 104 -1.68 -1.37 29.08
N LEU A 105 -0.40 -1.02 28.93
CA LEU A 105 0.10 0.32 29.29
C LEU A 105 0.66 1.17 28.14
N GLU A 106 0.98 0.59 26.98
CA GLU A 106 1.56 1.37 25.86
C GLU A 106 0.52 1.97 24.91
N ILE A 107 -0.72 1.46 24.90
CA ILE A 107 -1.77 1.87 23.95
C ILE A 107 -2.54 3.11 24.45
N LEU A 108 -2.57 3.38 25.75
CA LEU A 108 -3.34 4.49 26.33
C LEU A 108 -2.62 5.85 26.30
N ASN A 109 -1.35 5.90 25.87
CA ASN A 109 -0.50 7.10 25.94
C ASN A 109 0.11 7.54 24.60
N LYS A 110 -0.46 7.14 23.46
CA LYS A 110 -0.10 7.68 22.14
C LYS A 110 -1.30 8.31 21.46
#